data_AF-A0A7I8DTP9-F1
#
_entry.id   AF-A0A7I8DTP9-F1
#
_cell.length_a   1.000
_cell.length_b   1.000
_cell.length_c   1.000
_cell.angle_alpha   90.00
_cell.angle_beta   90.00
_cell.angle_gamma   90.00
#
_symmetry.space_group_name_H-M   'P 1'
#
loop_
_entity.id
_entity.type
_entity.pdbx_description
1 polymer ?
#
loop_
_entity_poly.entity_id
_entity_poly.type
_entity_poly.pdbx_seq_one_letter_code
_entity_poly.pdbx_strand_id
1 'polypeptide(L)'
;MENSLKGLILAAGVIITCLVIGLGFYIGREANAAATNGTGQISRMNKEFAESDKVMYDGLDVTGSEVINAINKFKNEDIAVKVTTKKSVVYYNRTLTDTDTKIGDVSPASVKDTQTITSNYYINQKAQFTGAILRDTNSTIIGISFTQK
;
A
#
# COMPACT_ATOMS: atom_id res chain seq x y z
N MET A 1 -42.27 -34.57 49.68
CA MET A 1 -42.62 -34.13 48.30
C MET A 1 -42.21 -32.67 48.04
N GLU A 2 -42.39 -31.76 49.01
CA GLU A 2 -42.05 -30.33 48.87
C GLU A 2 -40.55 -30.04 48.60
N ASN A 3 -39.64 -30.76 49.26
CA ASN A 3 -38.19 -30.58 49.06
C ASN A 3 -37.69 -31.09 47.69
N SER A 4 -38.36 -32.09 47.11
CA SER A 4 -38.02 -32.60 45.79
C SER A 4 -38.43 -31.62 44.68
N LEU A 5 -39.56 -30.93 44.86
CA LEU A 5 -40.03 -29.91 43.92
C LEU A 5 -39.12 -28.68 43.94
N LYS A 6 -38.69 -28.23 45.14
CA LYS A 6 -37.72 -27.13 45.29
C LYS A 6 -36.35 -27.49 44.68
N GLY A 7 -35.90 -28.73 44.85
CA GLY A 7 -34.68 -29.23 44.21
C GLY A 7 -34.76 -29.28 42.68
N LEU A 8 -35.90 -29.67 42.13
CA LEU A 8 -36.14 -29.68 40.67
C LEU A 8 -36.10 -28.26 40.07
N ILE A 9 -36.73 -27.29 40.75
CA ILE A 9 -36.73 -25.89 40.32
C ILE A 9 -35.32 -25.30 40.37
N LEU A 10 -34.53 -25.62 41.40
CA LEU A 10 -33.13 -25.22 41.50
C LEU A 10 -32.29 -25.77 40.34
N ALA A 11 -32.43 -27.07 40.03
CA ALA A 11 -31.72 -27.71 38.93
C ALA A 11 -32.07 -27.09 37.57
N ALA A 12 -33.36 -26.85 37.32
CA ALA A 12 -33.82 -26.17 36.10
C ALA A 12 -33.24 -24.75 35.98
N GLY A 13 -33.18 -24.01 37.09
CA GLY A 13 -32.56 -22.67 37.12
C GLY A 13 -31.09 -22.69 36.72
N VAL A 14 -30.30 -23.61 37.29
CA VAL A 14 -28.86 -23.75 36.97
C VAL A 14 -28.65 -24.08 35.49
N ILE A 15 -29.43 -25.00 34.93
CA ILE A 15 -29.34 -25.38 33.51
C ILE A 15 -29.61 -24.18 32.60
N ILE A 16 -30.67 -23.42 32.88
CA ILE A 16 -31.01 -22.23 32.10
C ILE A 16 -29.90 -21.17 32.20
N THR A 17 -29.33 -20.94 33.39
CA THR A 17 -28.21 -20.01 33.56
C THR A 17 -26.98 -20.43 32.74
N CYS A 18 -26.63 -21.71 32.73
CA CYS A 18 -25.52 -22.22 31.92
C CYS A 18 -25.76 -22.03 30.41
N LEU A 19 -26.99 -22.22 29.94
CA LEU A 19 -27.34 -22.01 28.53
C LEU A 19 -27.22 -20.54 28.11
N VAL A 20 -27.70 -19.61 28.95
CA VAL A 20 -27.62 -18.17 28.67
C VAL A 20 -26.16 -17.69 28.61
N ILE A 21 -25.34 -18.13 29.58
CA ILE A 21 -23.91 -17.79 29.61
C ILE A 21 -23.19 -18.39 28.39
N GLY A 22 -23.49 -19.64 28.04
CA GLY A 22 -22.92 -20.32 26.86
C GLY A 22 -23.21 -19.59 25.56
N LEU A 23 -24.47 -19.18 25.35
CA LEU A 23 -24.87 -18.38 24.18
C LEU A 23 -24.20 -17.00 24.17
N GLY A 24 -24.08 -16.35 25.34
CA GLY A 24 -23.38 -15.08 25.47
C GLY A 24 -21.90 -15.18 25.06
N PHE A 25 -21.20 -16.22 25.50
CA PHE A 25 -19.82 -16.47 25.08
C PHE A 25 -19.70 -16.84 23.60
N TYR A 26 -20.66 -17.59 23.06
CA TYR A 26 -20.68 -17.95 21.64
C TYR A 26 -20.82 -16.70 20.74
N ILE A 27 -21.85 -15.88 21.00
CA ILE A 27 -22.07 -14.63 20.26
C ILE A 27 -20.92 -13.66 20.48
N GLY A 28 -20.41 -13.56 21.71
CA GLY A 28 -19.24 -12.72 22.01
C GLY A 28 -18.01 -13.15 21.22
N ARG A 29 -17.74 -14.44 21.09
CA ARG A 29 -16.63 -14.96 20.29
C ARG A 29 -16.82 -14.68 18.80
N GLU A 30 -18.03 -14.88 18.29
CA GLU A 30 -18.36 -14.61 16.89
C GLU A 30 -18.25 -13.12 16.56
N ALA A 31 -18.73 -12.25 17.45
CA ALA A 31 -18.59 -10.80 17.33
C ALA A 31 -17.11 -10.35 17.37
N ASN A 32 -16.29 -10.93 18.25
CA ASN A 32 -14.86 -10.68 18.27
C ASN A 32 -14.20 -11.13 16.96
N ALA A 33 -14.53 -12.31 16.44
CA ALA A 33 -14.01 -12.78 15.16
C ALA A 33 -14.45 -11.89 13.99
N ALA A 34 -15.71 -11.45 13.96
CA ALA A 34 -16.22 -10.51 12.98
C ALA A 34 -15.53 -9.14 13.07
N ALA A 35 -15.28 -8.63 14.28
CA ALA A 35 -14.56 -7.38 14.50
C ALA A 35 -13.09 -7.47 14.06
N THR A 36 -12.39 -8.58 14.36
CA THR A 36 -11.02 -8.83 13.90
C THR A 36 -10.95 -8.94 12.37
N ASN A 37 -11.92 -9.60 11.74
CA ASN A 37 -11.99 -9.70 10.29
C ASN A 37 -12.30 -8.34 9.63
N GLY A 38 -13.23 -7.57 10.19
CA GLY A 38 -13.57 -6.22 9.69
C GLY A 38 -12.41 -5.23 9.82
N THR A 39 -11.70 -5.23 10.96
CA THR A 39 -10.51 -4.40 11.15
C THR A 39 -9.36 -4.78 10.21
N GLY A 40 -9.14 -6.08 9.96
CA GLY A 40 -8.18 -6.55 8.97
C GLY A 40 -8.54 -6.14 7.53
N GLN A 41 -9.83 -6.15 7.18
CA GLN A 41 -10.30 -5.68 5.88
C GLN A 41 -10.13 -4.17 5.71
N ILE A 42 -10.42 -3.38 6.75
CA ILE A 42 -10.19 -1.92 6.75
C ILE A 42 -8.69 -1.61 6.61
N SER A 43 -7.83 -2.34 7.30
CA SER A 43 -6.38 -2.16 7.18
C SER A 43 -5.86 -2.47 5.77
N ARG A 44 -6.39 -3.52 5.11
CA ARG A 44 -6.07 -3.81 3.70
C ARG A 44 -6.58 -2.73 2.76
N MET A 45 -7.82 -2.27 2.95
CA MET A 45 -8.42 -1.22 2.13
C MET A 45 -7.66 0.11 2.24
N ASN A 46 -7.20 0.47 3.45
CA ASN A 46 -6.34 1.65 3.64
C ASN A 46 -4.98 1.50 2.95
N LYS A 47 -4.39 0.30 2.90
CA LYS A 47 -3.15 0.04 2.15
C LYS A 47 -3.38 0.15 0.64
N GLU A 48 -4.46 -0.44 0.13
CA GLU A 48 -4.82 -0.30 -1.29
C GLU A 48 -5.09 1.15 -1.67
N PHE A 49 -5.75 1.92 -0.81
CA PHE A 49 -5.99 3.35 -1.06
C PHE A 49 -4.70 4.17 -1.03
N ALA A 50 -3.78 3.89 -0.09
CA ALA A 50 -2.46 4.52 -0.04
C ALA A 50 -1.57 4.13 -1.24
N GLU A 51 -1.80 2.96 -1.84
CA GLU A 51 -1.12 2.51 -3.05
C GLU A 51 -1.81 3.00 -4.34
N SER A 52 -3.10 3.35 -4.31
CA SER A 52 -3.88 3.76 -5.49
C SER A 52 -3.27 4.95 -6.22
N ASP A 53 -2.76 5.94 -5.48
CA ASP A 53 -2.10 7.12 -6.05
C ASP A 53 -0.81 6.77 -6.82
N LYS A 54 -0.19 5.64 -6.48
CA LYS A 54 1.05 5.14 -7.08
C LYS A 54 0.77 4.23 -8.28
N VAL A 55 -0.32 3.45 -8.22
CA VAL A 55 -0.78 2.59 -9.31
C VAL A 55 -1.40 3.39 -10.47
N MET A 56 -1.82 4.64 -10.25
CA MET A 56 -2.42 5.48 -11.30
C MET A 56 -1.50 5.68 -12.53
N TYR A 57 -0.18 5.59 -12.34
CA TYR A 57 0.80 5.73 -13.41
C TYR A 57 1.13 4.41 -14.12
N ASP A 58 0.61 3.27 -13.66
CA ASP A 58 0.90 1.96 -14.24
C ASP A 58 0.21 1.78 -15.61
N GLY A 59 1.00 1.62 -16.67
CA GLY A 59 0.52 1.48 -18.04
C GLY A 59 -0.02 2.78 -18.66
N LEU A 60 0.03 3.90 -17.95
CA LEU A 60 -0.44 5.20 -18.46
C LEU A 60 0.68 5.90 -19.24
N ASP A 61 0.34 6.41 -20.43
CA ASP A 61 1.21 7.29 -21.19
C ASP A 61 1.10 8.72 -20.65
N VAL A 62 2.16 9.18 -20.00
CA VAL A 62 2.26 10.53 -19.43
C VAL A 62 3.27 11.38 -20.20
N THR A 63 3.11 12.70 -20.13
CA THR A 63 4.07 13.63 -20.73
C THR A 63 5.30 13.79 -19.85
N GLY A 64 6.45 14.18 -20.43
CA GLY A 64 7.66 14.45 -19.66
C GLY A 64 7.47 15.52 -18.58
N SER A 65 6.59 16.51 -18.80
CA SER A 65 6.22 17.48 -17.76
C SER A 65 5.53 16.82 -16.56
N GLU A 66 4.69 15.83 -16.82
CA GLU A 66 4.01 15.06 -15.77
C GLU A 66 4.99 14.17 -15.01
N VAL A 67 6.00 13.61 -15.70
CA VAL A 67 7.11 12.88 -15.04
C VAL A 67 7.86 13.79 -14.08
N ILE A 68 8.18 15.03 -14.49
CA ILE A 68 8.85 16.02 -13.61
C ILE A 68 7.97 16.37 -12.41
N ASN A 69 6.66 16.54 -12.61
CA ASN A 69 5.71 16.78 -11.54
C ASN A 69 5.64 15.60 -10.56
N ALA A 70 5.62 14.36 -11.07
CA ALA A 70 5.63 13.15 -10.25
C ALA A 70 6.90 13.06 -9.40
N ILE A 71 8.08 13.35 -9.98
CA ILE A 71 9.35 13.38 -9.22
C ILE A 71 9.26 14.39 -8.07
N ASN A 72 8.74 15.59 -8.33
CA ASN A 72 8.55 16.61 -7.30
C ASN A 72 7.53 16.20 -6.22
N LYS A 73 6.41 15.57 -6.62
CA LYS A 73 5.36 15.11 -5.71
C LYS A 73 5.90 14.09 -4.71
N PHE A 74 6.70 13.13 -5.19
CA PHE A 74 7.25 12.05 -4.36
C PHE A 74 8.62 12.36 -3.75
N LYS A 75 9.09 13.62 -3.80
CA LYS A 75 10.42 14.00 -3.31
C LYS A 75 10.64 13.76 -1.81
N ASN A 76 9.59 13.92 -1.02
CA ASN A 76 9.62 13.74 0.43
C ASN A 76 9.16 12.35 0.86
N GLU A 77 8.82 11.47 -0.10
CA GLU A 77 8.40 10.10 0.16
C GLU A 77 9.55 9.13 -0.12
N ASP A 78 9.56 7.99 0.57
CA ASP A 78 10.53 6.91 0.35
C ASP A 78 10.17 6.11 -0.91
N ILE A 79 10.19 6.76 -2.06
CA ILE A 79 9.85 6.19 -3.36
C ILE A 79 10.93 6.56 -4.38
N ALA A 80 11.38 5.58 -5.15
CA ALA A 80 12.30 5.81 -6.25
C ALA A 80 11.55 6.11 -7.55
N VAL A 81 11.96 7.14 -8.30
CA VAL A 81 11.44 7.40 -9.64
C VAL A 81 12.52 7.09 -10.68
N LYS A 82 12.37 5.99 -11.40
CA LYS A 82 13.27 5.60 -12.50
C LYS A 82 12.75 6.20 -13.79
N VAL A 83 13.60 6.92 -14.52
CA VAL A 83 13.26 7.49 -15.83
C VAL A 83 14.25 6.97 -16.85
N THR A 84 13.74 6.23 -17.83
CA THR A 84 14.47 5.70 -18.98
C THR A 84 14.19 6.57 -20.19
N THR A 85 15.17 7.38 -20.57
CA THR A 85 15.14 8.17 -21.81
C THR A 85 15.92 7.45 -22.92
N LYS A 86 15.82 7.95 -24.16
CA LYS A 86 16.64 7.47 -25.29
C LYS A 86 18.15 7.70 -25.12
N LYS A 87 18.56 8.53 -24.14
CA LYS A 87 19.97 8.85 -23.86
C LYS A 87 20.52 8.10 -22.64
N SER A 88 19.72 7.95 -21.60
CA SER A 88 20.17 7.47 -20.29
C SER A 88 19.02 6.96 -19.43
N VAL A 89 19.35 6.07 -18.51
CA VAL A 89 18.49 5.66 -17.38
C VAL A 89 18.94 6.42 -16.14
N VAL A 90 18.01 7.11 -15.48
CA VAL A 90 18.28 7.93 -14.29
C VAL A 90 17.30 7.60 -13.19
N TYR A 91 17.77 7.55 -11.94
CA TYR A 91 16.94 7.43 -10.75
C TYR A 91 16.84 8.77 -10.02
N TYR A 92 15.62 9.17 -9.64
CA TYR A 92 15.34 10.38 -8.85
C TYR A 92 14.74 10.00 -7.49
N ASN A 93 14.92 10.91 -6.52
CA ASN A 93 14.52 10.78 -5.10
C ASN A 93 15.30 9.70 -4.36
N ARG A 94 15.10 8.42 -4.72
CA ARG A 94 15.85 7.29 -4.18
C ARG A 94 16.38 6.42 -5.31
N THR A 95 17.54 5.81 -5.07
CA THR A 95 18.07 4.78 -5.95
C THR A 95 17.43 3.44 -5.61
N LEU A 96 17.33 2.53 -6.59
CA LEU A 96 16.97 1.15 -6.32
C LEU A 96 18.21 0.28 -6.48
N THR A 97 18.38 -0.65 -5.55
CA THR A 97 19.47 -1.64 -5.51
C THR A 97 18.88 -3.04 -5.66
N ASP A 98 19.69 -4.03 -6.03
CA ASP A 98 19.24 -5.40 -6.36
C ASP A 98 18.13 -5.45 -7.43
N THR A 99 18.45 -5.00 -8.66
CA THR A 99 17.56 -5.18 -9.82
C THR A 99 16.17 -4.54 -9.62
N ASP A 100 16.14 -3.33 -9.07
CA ASP A 100 14.90 -2.58 -8.78
C ASP A 100 14.00 -3.19 -7.69
N THR A 101 14.51 -4.07 -6.82
CA THR A 101 13.71 -4.70 -5.75
C THR A 101 13.90 -4.09 -4.37
N LYS A 102 14.93 -3.28 -4.13
CA LYS A 102 15.19 -2.68 -2.81
C LYS A 102 15.43 -1.18 -2.89
N ILE A 103 14.82 -0.44 -1.98
CA ILE A 103 15.10 1.00 -1.79
C ILE A 103 16.53 1.18 -1.29
N GLY A 104 17.34 1.86 -2.09
CA GLY A 104 18.71 2.27 -1.78
C GLY A 104 18.79 3.69 -1.21
N ASP A 105 19.97 4.28 -1.28
CA ASP A 105 20.26 5.62 -0.78
C ASP A 105 19.54 6.72 -1.57
N VAL A 106 19.46 7.90 -0.95
CA VAL A 106 18.92 9.12 -1.57
C VAL A 106 19.69 9.41 -2.86
N SER A 107 18.95 9.55 -3.97
CA SER A 107 19.58 9.83 -5.26
C SER A 107 20.20 11.23 -5.26
N PRO A 108 21.42 11.42 -5.80
CA PRO A 108 22.00 12.74 -5.98
C PRO A 108 21.31 13.57 -7.08
N ALA A 109 20.44 12.95 -7.89
CA ALA A 109 19.77 13.61 -9.01
C ALA A 109 18.67 14.56 -8.52
N SER A 110 18.82 15.85 -8.82
CA SER A 110 17.84 16.88 -8.46
C SER A 110 16.85 17.11 -9.59
N VAL A 111 15.61 17.45 -9.23
CA VAL A 111 14.57 17.84 -10.21
C VAL A 111 14.98 19.07 -11.02
N LYS A 112 15.89 19.91 -10.49
CA LYS A 112 16.45 21.03 -11.24
C LYS A 112 17.25 20.57 -12.46
N ASP A 113 17.96 19.46 -12.36
CA ASP A 113 18.81 18.95 -13.43
C ASP A 113 18.00 18.32 -14.57
N THR A 114 16.71 18.04 -14.32
CA THR A 114 15.77 17.54 -15.34
C THR A 114 15.43 18.56 -16.41
N GLN A 115 15.60 19.84 -16.12
CA GLN A 115 15.28 20.94 -17.02
C GLN A 115 16.48 21.39 -17.86
N THR A 116 17.68 20.96 -17.49
CA THR A 116 18.93 21.36 -18.15
C THR A 116 19.23 20.44 -19.33
N ILE A 117 19.05 20.93 -20.57
CA ILE A 117 19.22 20.16 -21.82
C ILE A 117 20.62 19.51 -21.95
N THR A 118 21.64 20.14 -21.38
CA THR A 118 23.03 19.66 -21.40
C THR A 118 23.31 18.59 -20.34
N SER A 119 22.40 18.39 -19.39
CA SER A 119 22.55 17.42 -18.31
C SER A 119 22.18 16.01 -18.78
N ASN A 120 22.89 15.01 -18.28
CA ASN A 120 22.52 13.60 -18.46
C ASN A 120 21.21 13.24 -17.74
N TYR A 121 20.71 14.15 -16.90
CA TYR A 121 19.44 14.07 -16.17
C TYR A 121 18.28 14.74 -16.94
N TYR A 122 18.50 15.25 -18.14
CA TYR A 122 17.46 15.95 -18.91
C TYR A 122 16.25 15.06 -19.24
N ILE A 123 15.04 15.58 -18.98
CA ILE A 123 13.78 14.97 -19.39
C ILE A 123 13.10 15.88 -20.42
N ASN A 124 12.81 15.33 -21.61
CA ASN A 124 12.08 16.06 -22.62
C ASN A 124 10.60 16.19 -22.23
N GLN A 125 10.19 17.39 -21.83
CA GLN A 125 8.81 17.72 -21.43
C GLN A 125 7.76 17.38 -22.48
N LYS A 126 8.11 17.43 -23.77
CA LYS A 126 7.21 17.13 -24.89
C LYS A 126 7.18 15.65 -25.28
N ALA A 127 8.08 14.83 -24.75
CA ALA A 127 8.10 13.41 -25.03
C ALA A 127 7.03 12.67 -24.21
N GLN A 128 6.58 11.54 -24.74
CA GLN A 128 5.69 10.62 -24.03
C GLN A 128 6.49 9.52 -23.34
N PHE A 129 6.06 9.18 -22.13
CA PHE A 129 6.65 8.15 -21.29
C PHE A 129 5.54 7.22 -20.83
N THR A 130 5.78 5.93 -20.91
CA THR A 130 4.89 4.92 -20.33
C THR A 130 5.35 4.64 -18.90
N GLY A 131 4.46 4.84 -17.93
CA GLY A 131 4.72 4.51 -16.53
C GLY A 131 4.52 3.02 -16.23
N ALA A 132 5.27 2.51 -15.28
CA ALA A 132 5.17 1.15 -14.74
C ALA A 132 5.52 1.18 -13.25
N ILE A 133 4.80 0.45 -12.42
CA ILE A 133 5.12 0.38 -10.98
C ILE A 133 6.25 -0.61 -10.70
N LEU A 134 7.13 -0.25 -9.76
CA LEU A 134 8.17 -1.13 -9.24
C LEU A 134 7.79 -1.57 -7.82
N ARG A 135 7.72 -2.88 -7.61
CA ARG A 135 7.37 -3.51 -6.33
C ARG A 135 8.57 -4.27 -5.77
N ASP A 136 8.77 -4.19 -4.45
CA ASP A 136 9.72 -5.03 -3.73
C ASP A 136 9.20 -6.48 -3.66
N THR A 137 10.09 -7.40 -3.29
CA THR A 137 9.87 -8.77 -2.84
C THR A 137 8.67 -8.89 -1.88
N ASN A 138 8.42 -7.86 -1.05
CA ASN A 138 7.29 -7.80 -0.12
C ASN A 138 5.98 -7.29 -0.76
N SER A 139 5.88 -7.24 -2.09
CA SER A 139 4.74 -6.69 -2.86
C SER A 139 4.41 -5.21 -2.61
N THR A 140 5.26 -4.50 -1.87
CA THR A 140 5.11 -3.08 -1.54
C THR A 140 5.64 -2.22 -2.68
N ILE A 141 4.92 -1.15 -3.03
CA ILE A 141 5.36 -0.22 -4.08
C ILE A 141 6.56 0.59 -3.59
N ILE A 142 7.71 0.37 -4.22
CA ILE A 142 9.00 1.01 -3.90
C ILE A 142 9.42 2.06 -4.93
N GLY A 143 8.75 2.09 -6.08
CA GLY A 143 9.09 3.06 -7.12
C GLY A 143 8.12 3.10 -8.29
N ILE A 144 8.36 4.06 -9.17
CA ILE A 144 7.68 4.21 -10.46
C ILE A 144 8.76 4.32 -11.54
N SER A 145 8.62 3.54 -12.60
CA SER A 145 9.48 3.54 -13.77
C SER A 145 8.78 4.18 -14.96
N PHE A 146 9.36 5.24 -15.54
CA PHE A 146 8.88 5.91 -16.74
C PHE A 146 9.81 5.59 -17.91
N THR A 147 9.26 5.01 -18.98
CA THR A 147 10.04 4.64 -20.17
C THR A 147 9.61 5.46 -21.37
N GLN A 148 10.55 6.18 -22.00
CA GLN A 148 10.28 7.01 -23.16
C GLN A 148 9.92 6.17 -24.40
N LYS A 149 8.86 6.56 -25.13
CA LYS A 149 8.54 6.05 -26.48
C LYS A 149 9.38 6.73 -27.57
#